data_AF-A0A2G2DCP8-F1
#
_entry.id   AF-A0A2G2DCP8-F1
#
_cell.length_a   1.000
_cell.length_b   1.000
_cell.length_c   1.000
_cell.angle_alpha   90.00
_cell.angle_beta   90.00
_cell.angle_gamma   90.00
#
_symmetry.space_group_name_H-M   'P 1'
#
loop_
_entity.id
_entity.type
_entity.pdbx_description
1 polymer ?
#
loop_
_entity_poly.entity_id
_entity_poly.type
_entity_poly.pdbx_seq_one_letter_code
_entity_poly.pdbx_strand_id
1 'polypeptide(L)'
;MLFRADTVTSGIADKFSARKIILDGLQETPNIDQLIIELEKQLLGSDLALEIRSSRVEQNFTRLEKYYRGAPLDSKSESREKRALMIDKIIESLNNNEN
;
A
#
# COMPACT_ATOMS: atom_id res chain seq x y z
N MET A 1 -32.53 -9.80 -17.19
CA MET A 1 -32.11 -9.04 -18.39
C MET A 1 -30.59 -8.94 -18.34
N LEU A 2 -29.91 -9.23 -19.45
CA LEU A 2 -28.46 -9.46 -19.56
C LEU A 2 -27.69 -8.13 -19.49
N PHE A 3 -26.64 -8.03 -18.67
CA PHE A 3 -25.85 -6.79 -18.58
C PHE A 3 -24.39 -7.02 -18.99
N ARG A 4 -24.00 -6.37 -20.09
CA ARG A 4 -22.63 -6.28 -20.60
C ARG A 4 -21.86 -5.19 -19.85
N ALA A 5 -20.59 -5.45 -19.62
CA ALA A 5 -19.64 -4.46 -19.12
C ALA A 5 -18.99 -3.75 -20.31
N ASP A 6 -19.31 -2.48 -20.51
CA ASP A 6 -18.61 -1.65 -21.49
C ASP A 6 -17.56 -0.79 -20.77
N THR A 7 -16.31 -0.93 -21.21
CA THR A 7 -15.18 -0.10 -20.78
C THR A 7 -15.06 1.10 -21.71
N VAL A 8 -15.30 2.31 -21.21
CA VAL A 8 -14.95 3.55 -21.93
C VAL A 8 -13.49 3.87 -21.63
N THR A 9 -12.59 3.45 -22.52
CA THR A 9 -11.15 3.78 -22.45
C THR A 9 -10.90 5.12 -23.15
N SER A 10 -10.82 6.20 -22.37
CA SER A 10 -10.22 7.46 -22.82
C SER A 10 -8.77 7.54 -22.34
N GLY A 11 -7.85 7.15 -23.22
CA GLY A 11 -6.62 7.85 -23.54
C GLY A 11 -5.51 8.10 -22.50
N ILE A 12 -5.70 7.88 -21.20
CA ILE A 12 -4.64 8.06 -20.20
C ILE A 12 -4.76 6.91 -19.20
N ALA A 13 -3.69 6.11 -19.08
CA ALA A 13 -3.60 5.07 -18.07
C ALA A 13 -3.59 5.72 -16.69
N ASP A 14 -4.78 5.91 -16.13
CA ASP A 14 -4.95 6.35 -14.76
C ASP A 14 -4.59 5.17 -13.86
N LYS A 15 -3.29 5.09 -13.53
CA LYS A 15 -2.71 4.10 -12.60
C LYS A 15 -3.32 4.15 -11.19
N PHE A 16 -4.21 5.13 -10.95
CA PHE A 16 -5.03 5.28 -9.76
C PHE A 16 -6.51 5.36 -10.13
N SER A 17 -7.01 4.41 -10.94
CA SER A 17 -8.45 4.21 -11.08
C SER A 17 -9.04 3.83 -9.72
N ALA A 18 -9.32 4.84 -8.90
CA ALA A 18 -10.12 4.70 -7.71
C ALA A 18 -11.49 4.23 -8.20
N ARG A 19 -11.83 2.99 -7.88
CA ARG A 19 -13.19 2.47 -8.10
C ARG A 19 -14.11 3.33 -7.24
N LYS A 20 -14.94 4.15 -7.87
CA LYS A 20 -15.99 4.89 -7.17
C LYS A 20 -16.95 3.87 -6.56
N ILE A 21 -17.01 3.81 -5.23
CA ILE A 21 -17.99 3.01 -4.50
C ILE A 21 -19.22 3.88 -4.30
N ILE A 22 -20.38 3.41 -4.75
CA ILE A 22 -21.67 4.06 -4.52
C ILE A 22 -22.41 3.20 -3.50
N LEU A 23 -22.71 3.78 -2.34
CA LEU A 23 -23.45 3.11 -1.26
C LEU A 23 -24.92 3.53 -1.36
N ASP A 24 -25.73 2.73 -2.06
CA ASP A 24 -27.19 2.93 -2.19
C ASP A 24 -27.95 1.97 -1.26
N GLY A 25 -29.16 2.35 -0.84
CA GLY A 25 -30.05 1.48 -0.06
C GLY A 25 -29.97 1.62 1.47
N LEU A 26 -29.23 2.60 1.98
CA LEU A 26 -29.27 2.97 3.40
C LEU A 26 -30.51 3.84 3.68
N GLN A 27 -31.31 3.47 4.68
CA GLN A 27 -32.53 4.23 5.05
C GLN A 27 -32.21 5.59 5.68
N GLU A 28 -31.06 5.73 6.33
CA GLU A 28 -30.60 6.93 7.01
C GLU A 28 -29.11 7.14 6.74
N THR A 29 -28.62 8.37 6.96
CA THR A 29 -27.19 8.67 6.86
C THR A 29 -26.44 7.81 7.88
N PRO A 30 -25.53 6.92 7.44
CA PRO A 30 -24.85 6.02 8.36
C PRO A 30 -23.98 6.82 9.32
N ASN A 31 -23.92 6.39 10.59
CA ASN A 31 -22.90 6.89 11.49
C ASN A 31 -21.52 6.37 11.06
N ILE A 32 -20.44 6.92 11.65
CA ILE A 32 -19.07 6.58 11.26
C ILE A 32 -18.79 5.07 11.38
N ASP A 33 -19.27 4.42 12.44
CA ASP A 33 -19.04 3.00 12.68
C ASP A 33 -19.75 2.12 11.64
N GLN A 34 -20.99 2.47 11.29
CA GLN A 34 -21.77 1.80 10.25
C GLN A 34 -21.12 1.97 8.87
N LEU A 35 -20.60 3.17 8.58
CA LEU A 35 -19.90 3.45 7.34
C LEU A 35 -18.62 2.64 7.21
N ILE A 36 -17.83 2.50 8.30
CA ILE A 36 -16.62 1.68 8.32
C ILE A 36 -16.96 0.22 7.98
N ILE A 37 -17.97 -0.36 8.64
CA ILE A 37 -18.39 -1.75 8.41
C ILE A 37 -18.79 -1.97 6.95
N GLU A 38 -19.54 -1.04 6.35
CA GLU A 38 -19.98 -1.20 4.97
C GLU A 38 -18.83 -1.03 3.98
N LEU A 39 -17.92 -0.09 4.22
CA LEU A 39 -16.71 0.07 3.41
C LEU A 39 -15.79 -1.16 3.49
N GLU A 40 -15.64 -1.77 4.67
CA GLU A 40 -14.87 -3.00 4.83
C GLU A 40 -15.43 -4.12 3.96
N LYS A 41 -16.76 -4.32 3.99
CA LYS A 41 -17.41 -5.33 3.13
C LYS A 41 -17.18 -5.07 1.65
N GLN A 42 -17.31 -3.82 1.19
CA GLN A 42 -17.19 -3.49 -0.24
C GLN A 42 -15.74 -3.55 -0.73
N LEU A 43 -14.77 -3.26 0.14
CA LEU A 43 -13.35 -3.21 -0.22
C LEU A 43 -12.65 -4.56 -0.04
N LEU A 44 -12.99 -5.31 1.01
CA LEU A 44 -12.30 -6.54 1.43
C LEU A 44 -13.13 -7.80 1.23
N GLY A 45 -14.46 -7.69 1.14
CA GLY A 45 -15.38 -8.81 1.21
C GLY A 45 -15.84 -9.11 2.64
N SER A 46 -16.87 -9.94 2.81
CA SER A 46 -17.49 -10.20 4.13
C SER A 46 -16.67 -11.10 5.05
N ASP A 47 -15.64 -11.77 4.52
CA ASP A 47 -14.80 -12.71 5.27
C ASP A 47 -13.59 -12.02 5.94
N LEU A 48 -13.37 -10.73 5.64
CA LEU A 48 -12.20 -9.97 6.08
C LEU A 48 -12.65 -8.69 6.78
N ALA A 49 -12.06 -8.41 7.94
CA ALA A 49 -12.31 -7.21 8.73
C ALA A 49 -10.98 -6.45 8.95
N LEU A 50 -11.05 -5.13 9.11
CA LEU A 50 -9.85 -4.35 9.44
C LEU A 50 -9.50 -4.50 10.91
N GLU A 51 -8.31 -5.02 11.20
CA GLU A 51 -7.77 -4.95 12.56
C GLU A 51 -7.37 -3.50 12.87
N ILE A 52 -8.02 -2.90 13.86
CA ILE A 52 -7.59 -1.63 14.43
C ILE A 52 -6.29 -1.89 15.21
N ARG A 53 -5.16 -1.70 14.54
CA ARG A 53 -3.87 -1.68 15.20
C ARG A 53 -3.80 -0.42 16.05
N SER A 54 -3.68 -0.59 17.37
CA SER A 54 -3.33 0.53 18.24
C SER A 54 -2.07 1.18 17.67
N SER A 55 -2.02 2.51 17.68
CA SER A 55 -0.93 3.29 17.09
C SER A 55 0.40 3.15 17.86
N ARG A 56 0.70 1.98 18.40
CA ARG A 56 2.07 1.55 18.52
C ARG A 56 2.57 1.41 17.09
N VAL A 57 3.16 2.50 16.62
CA VAL A 57 4.30 2.43 15.71
C VAL A 57 5.39 1.67 16.47
N GLU A 58 5.16 0.38 16.74
CA GLU A 58 6.23 -0.59 16.72
C GLU A 58 6.80 -0.38 15.34
N GLN A 59 7.87 0.40 15.29
CA GLN A 59 8.70 0.54 14.15
C GLN A 59 9.17 -0.88 13.89
N ASN A 60 8.36 -1.65 13.16
CA ASN A 60 8.75 -2.85 12.45
C ASN A 60 9.68 -2.37 11.34
N PHE A 61 10.75 -1.71 11.74
CA PHE A 61 11.92 -1.49 10.96
C PHE A 61 12.34 -2.90 10.61
N THR A 62 12.04 -3.28 9.37
CA THR A 62 12.71 -4.42 8.77
C THR A 62 14.18 -4.27 9.10
N ARG A 63 14.85 -5.34 9.54
CA ARG A 63 16.28 -5.36 9.90
C ARG A 63 17.18 -4.63 8.88
N LEU A 64 16.68 -4.49 7.65
CA LEU A 64 17.26 -3.79 6.53
C LEU A 64 17.21 -2.25 6.57
N GLU A 65 16.33 -1.62 7.37
CA GLU A 65 16.16 -0.16 7.39
C GLU A 65 17.46 0.58 7.67
N LYS A 66 18.25 0.06 8.61
CA LYS A 66 19.55 0.65 8.95
C LYS A 66 20.52 0.79 7.77
N TYR A 67 20.30 0.05 6.68
CA TYR A 67 21.16 0.08 5.50
C TYR A 67 20.68 1.04 4.40
N TYR A 68 19.38 1.31 4.30
CA TYR A 68 18.82 2.21 3.27
C TYR A 68 18.33 3.56 3.80
N ARG A 69 18.26 3.73 5.14
CA ARG A 69 17.86 5.00 5.76
C ARG A 69 18.87 6.11 5.40
N GLY A 70 18.37 7.16 4.76
CA GLY A 70 19.20 8.27 4.28
C GLY A 70 19.84 8.05 2.91
N ALA A 71 19.36 7.06 2.13
CA ALA A 71 19.79 6.89 0.75
C ALA A 71 19.54 8.17 -0.07
N PRO A 72 20.57 8.71 -0.75
CA PRO A 72 20.39 9.90 -1.56
C PRO A 72 19.46 9.60 -2.74
N LEU A 73 18.49 10.48 -3.00
CA LEU A 73 17.45 10.28 -4.03
C LEU A 73 17.77 10.98 -5.34
N ASP A 74 18.79 11.84 -5.35
CA ASP A 74 19.18 12.56 -6.56
C ASP A 74 19.89 11.64 -7.58
N SER A 75 19.94 12.12 -8.82
CA SER A 75 20.47 11.36 -9.95
C SER A 75 21.97 11.54 -10.19
N LYS A 76 22.70 12.23 -9.31
CA LYS A 76 24.15 12.46 -9.45
C LYS A 76 24.92 11.14 -9.40
N SER A 77 26.08 11.11 -10.05
CA SER A 77 26.97 9.94 -10.06
C SER A 77 27.38 9.51 -8.65
N GLU A 78 27.79 10.46 -7.81
CA GLU A 78 28.17 10.20 -6.41
C GLU A 78 27.03 9.59 -5.59
N SER A 79 25.79 10.06 -5.81
CA SER A 79 24.61 9.53 -5.14
C SER A 79 24.29 8.11 -5.60
N ARG A 80 24.52 7.78 -6.88
CA ARG A 80 24.40 6.40 -7.39
C ARG A 80 25.44 5.49 -6.76
N GLU A 81 26.68 5.93 -6.64
CA GLU A 81 27.76 5.15 -6.03
C GLU A 81 27.49 4.89 -4.53
N LYS A 82 27.02 5.91 -3.80
CA LYS A 82 26.56 5.74 -2.40
C LYS A 82 25.42 4.73 -2.28
N ARG A 83 24.44 4.75 -3.20
CA ARG A 83 23.37 3.74 -3.22
C ARG A 83 23.89 2.34 -3.53
N ALA A 84 24.85 2.20 -4.44
CA ALA A 84 25.47 0.90 -4.72
C ALA A 84 26.14 0.31 -3.47
N LEU A 85 26.94 1.12 -2.74
CA LEU A 85 27.56 0.70 -1.48
C LEU A 85 26.53 0.32 -0.39
N MET A 86 25.38 0.97 -0.35
CA MET A 86 24.29 0.59 0.57
C MET A 86 23.70 -0.77 0.20
N ILE A 87 23.54 -1.07 -1.09
CA ILE A 87 23.06 -2.36 -1.59
C ILE A 87 24.05 -3.48 -1.25
N ASP A 88 25.35 -3.25 -1.42
CA ASP A 88 26.39 -4.24 -1.09
C ASP A 88 26.31 -4.66 0.38
N LYS A 89 26.12 -3.69 1.29
CA LYS A 89 25.94 -3.95 2.73
C LYS A 89 24.66 -4.73 3.05
N ILE A 90 23.59 -4.52 2.28
CA ILE A 90 22.35 -5.31 2.41
C ILE A 90 22.61 -6.76 2.02
N ILE A 91 23.27 -6.99 0.88
CA ILE A 91 23.61 -8.34 0.40
C ILE A 91 24.50 -9.06 1.41
N GLU A 92 25.56 -8.42 1.89
CA GLU A 92 26.45 -8.97 2.92
C GLU A 92 25.69 -9.32 4.20
N SER A 93 24.83 -8.41 4.67
CA SER A 93 24.00 -8.66 5.84
C SER A 93 23.08 -9.85 5.67
N LEU A 94 22.54 -10.10 4.48
CA LEU A 94 21.63 -11.21 4.21
C LEU A 94 22.40 -12.54 4.17
N ASN A 95 23.53 -12.58 3.45
CA ASN A 95 24.38 -13.78 3.35
C ASN A 95 24.92 -14.23 4.72
N ASN A 96 25.25 -13.29 5.61
CA ASN A 96 25.75 -13.63 6.95
C ASN A 96 24.68 -14.21 7.89
N ASN A 97 23.40 -14.20 7.52
CA ASN A 97 22.31 -14.79 8.32
C ASN A 97 21.83 -16.14 7.80
N GLU A 98 22.43 -16.67 6.73
CA GLU A 98 22.12 -18.01 6.19
C GLU A 98 22.96 -19.14 6.82
N ASN A 99 23.54 -18.91 8.01
CA ASN A 99 24.33 -19.90 8.75
C ASN A 99 23.65 -20.33 10.04
#